data_AF-T1BXY1-F1
#
_entry.id   AF-T1BXY1-F1
#
_cell.length_a   1.000
_cell.length_b   1.000
_cell.length_c   1.000
_cell.angle_alpha   90.00
_cell.angle_beta   90.00
_cell.angle_gamma   90.00
#
_symmetry.space_group_name_H-M   'P 1'
#
loop_
_entity.id
_entity.type
_entity.pdbx_description
1 polymer ?
#
loop_
_entity_poly.entity_id
_entity_poly.type
_entity_poly.pdbx_seq_one_letter_code
_entity_poly.pdbx_strand_id
1 'polypeptide(L)'
;MAALQERIASVAGAAVTAIQAVYVPADDFTDPAVTTISSHMDSMIMLSRQLAAEGFYPAVDPLASTSALLDPLVVGVEHYRIAERARETLARFKELQDI
;
A
#
# COMPACT_ATOMS: atom_id res chain seq x y z
N MET A 1 19.13 -3.76 -7.42
CA MET A 1 18.13 -3.24 -6.45
C MET A 1 18.06 -4.07 -5.18
N ALA A 2 17.98 -5.41 -5.25
CA ALA A 2 17.96 -6.30 -4.08
C ALA A 2 19.04 -5.98 -3.02
N ALA A 3 20.31 -5.83 -3.42
CA ALA A 3 21.41 -5.51 -2.48
C ALA A 3 21.27 -4.16 -1.74
N LEU A 4 20.48 -3.21 -2.27
CA LEU A 4 20.17 -1.97 -1.55
C LEU A 4 19.04 -2.19 -0.55
N GLN A 5 17.98 -2.89 -0.97
CA GLN A 5 16.81 -3.15 -0.12
C GLN A 5 17.18 -4.03 1.08
N GLU A 6 18.03 -5.03 0.89
CA GLU A 6 18.50 -5.91 1.97
C GLU A 6 19.34 -5.18 3.03
N ARG A 7 19.92 -4.01 2.70
CA ARG A 7 20.63 -3.16 3.67
C ARG A 7 19.69 -2.28 4.48
N ILE A 8 18.46 -2.10 4.01
CA ILE A 8 17.41 -1.35 4.70
C ILE A 8 16.66 -2.35 5.58
N ALA A 9 17.30 -2.71 6.69
CA ALA A 9 16.74 -3.65 7.65
C ALA A 9 16.98 -3.15 9.07
N SER A 10 16.03 -3.41 9.96
CA SER A 10 16.23 -3.20 11.39
C SER A 10 17.09 -4.31 11.96
N VAL A 11 18.02 -3.97 12.85
CA VAL A 11 18.93 -4.91 13.52
C VAL A 11 18.76 -4.81 15.04
N ALA A 12 19.31 -5.76 15.79
CA ALA A 12 19.23 -5.70 17.25
C ALA A 12 19.83 -4.37 17.77
N GLY A 13 19.02 -3.58 18.45
CA GLY A 13 19.42 -2.28 19.02
C GLY A 13 19.31 -1.07 18.08
N ALA A 14 18.92 -1.23 16.81
CA ALA A 14 18.69 -0.11 15.90
C ALA A 14 17.57 -0.40 14.88
N ALA A 15 16.65 0.54 14.71
CA ALA A 15 15.56 0.42 13.75
C ALA A 15 15.76 1.38 12.58
N VAL A 16 15.47 0.88 11.37
CA VAL A 16 15.42 1.69 10.14
C VAL A 16 14.05 1.50 9.52
N THR A 17 13.30 2.60 9.38
CA THR A 17 12.02 2.64 8.66
C THR A 17 12.22 3.51 7.42
N ALA A 18 12.26 2.90 6.24
CA ALA A 18 12.43 3.63 4.98
C ALA A 18 11.08 3.86 4.32
N ILE A 19 10.89 5.08 3.81
CA ILE A 19 9.77 5.43 2.93
C ILE A 19 10.37 5.69 1.55
N GLN A 20 9.91 4.93 0.55
CA GLN A 20 10.45 4.99 -0.81
C GLN A 20 9.37 5.48 -1.77
N ALA A 21 9.69 6.53 -2.52
CA ALA A 21 8.85 7.01 -3.60
C ALA A 21 9.17 6.23 -4.88
N VAL A 22 8.18 5.52 -5.41
CA VAL A 22 8.29 4.75 -6.65
C VAL A 22 7.46 5.45 -7.71
N TYR A 23 8.12 5.88 -8.78
CA TYR A 23 7.42 6.43 -9.94
C TYR A 23 6.96 5.29 -10.85
N VAL A 24 5.67 5.27 -11.17
CA VAL A 24 5.07 4.29 -12.08
C VAL A 24 4.80 4.96 -13.43
N PRO A 25 5.52 4.58 -14.49
CA PRO A 25 5.34 5.17 -15.80
C PRO A 25 3.98 4.79 -16.39
N ALA A 26 3.28 5.77 -16.97
CA ALA A 26 1.99 5.58 -17.63
C ALA A 26 0.91 4.91 -16.76
N ASP A 27 1.03 5.00 -15.42
CA ASP A 27 0.14 4.34 -14.45
C ASP A 27 0.08 2.79 -14.65
N ASP A 28 1.12 2.18 -15.26
CA ASP A 28 1.24 0.72 -15.49
C ASP A 28 1.92 0.01 -14.31
N PHE A 29 1.10 -0.53 -13.40
CA PHE A 29 1.56 -1.29 -12.23
C PHE A 29 2.02 -2.72 -12.55
N THR A 30 1.85 -3.18 -13.78
CA THR A 30 2.35 -4.49 -14.24
C THR A 30 3.80 -4.42 -14.73
N ASP A 31 4.38 -3.22 -14.75
CA ASP A 31 5.77 -3.02 -15.09
C ASP A 31 6.70 -3.92 -14.23
N PRO A 32 7.67 -4.62 -14.84
CA PRO A 32 8.56 -5.52 -14.11
C PRO A 32 9.36 -4.85 -12.99
N ALA A 33 9.70 -3.57 -13.13
CA ALA A 33 10.43 -2.83 -12.09
C ALA A 33 9.54 -2.55 -10.88
N VAL A 34 8.27 -2.16 -11.10
CA VAL A 34 7.29 -1.97 -10.03
C VAL A 34 7.04 -3.28 -9.28
N THR A 35 6.84 -4.36 -10.04
CA THR A 35 6.66 -5.70 -9.48
C THR A 35 7.89 -6.13 -8.66
N THR A 36 9.10 -5.90 -9.16
CA THR A 36 10.34 -6.24 -8.44
C THR A 36 10.51 -5.41 -7.17
N ILE A 37 10.13 -4.13 -7.18
CA ILE A 37 10.21 -3.29 -5.97
C ILE A 37 9.17 -3.76 -4.95
N SER A 38 7.94 -4.05 -5.39
CA SER A 38 6.84 -4.45 -4.53
C SER A 38 7.16 -5.69 -3.68
N SER A 39 7.91 -6.65 -4.21
CA SER A 39 8.27 -7.88 -3.50
C SER A 39 9.23 -7.67 -2.33
N HIS A 40 9.89 -6.50 -2.26
CA HIS A 40 10.78 -6.12 -1.17
C HIS A 40 10.12 -5.17 -0.15
N MET A 41 8.87 -4.77 -0.36
CA MET A 41 8.18 -3.81 0.50
C MET A 41 7.23 -4.54 1.46
N ASP A 42 7.35 -4.24 2.77
CA ASP A 42 6.39 -4.73 3.77
C ASP A 42 5.02 -4.06 3.64
N SER A 43 4.95 -2.88 3.04
CA SER A 43 3.72 -2.11 2.85
C SER A 43 3.83 -1.22 1.63
N MET A 44 2.71 -1.06 0.93
CA MET A 44 2.60 -0.24 -0.27
C MET A 44 1.42 0.71 -0.17
N ILE A 45 1.68 2.00 -0.41
CA ILE A 45 0.68 3.05 -0.48
C ILE A 45 0.55 3.46 -1.94
N MET A 46 -0.61 3.18 -2.52
CA MET A 46 -0.90 3.44 -3.92
C MET A 46 -1.57 4.81 -4.07
N LEU A 47 -1.02 5.64 -4.94
CA LEU A 47 -1.55 6.98 -5.22
C LEU A 47 -2.33 6.96 -6.53
N SER A 48 -3.57 7.44 -6.50
CA SER A 48 -4.47 7.43 -7.66
C SER A 48 -4.64 8.82 -8.26
N ARG A 49 -4.42 8.92 -9.57
CA ARG A 49 -4.71 10.11 -10.36
C ARG A 49 -6.20 10.46 -10.35
N GLN A 50 -7.07 9.45 -10.37
CA GLN A 50 -8.52 9.64 -10.34
C GLN A 50 -8.96 10.29 -9.02
N LEU A 51 -8.51 9.75 -7.88
CA LEU A 51 -8.84 10.32 -6.56
C LEU A 51 -8.33 11.75 -6.42
N ALA A 52 -7.14 12.06 -6.94
CA ALA A 52 -6.62 13.41 -6.98
C ALA A 52 -7.49 14.36 -7.84
N ALA A 53 -7.98 13.89 -8.99
CA ALA A 53 -8.87 14.67 -9.86
C ALA A 53 -10.24 14.95 -9.21
N GLU A 54 -10.70 14.06 -8.33
CA GLU A 54 -11.90 14.23 -7.51
C GLU A 54 -11.67 15.12 -6.27
N GLY A 55 -10.42 15.54 -6.02
CA GLY A 55 -10.07 16.45 -4.93
C GLY A 55 -9.70 15.78 -3.61
N PHE A 56 -9.52 14.45 -3.59
CA PHE A 56 -9.08 13.74 -2.39
C PHE A 56 -7.58 13.90 -2.16
N TYR A 57 -7.20 14.46 -1.00
CA TYR A 57 -5.82 14.62 -0.58
C TYR A 57 -5.62 14.16 0.88
N PRO A 58 -4.65 13.25 1.13
CA PRO A 58 -3.77 12.59 0.16
C PRO A 58 -4.55 11.60 -0.74
N ALA A 59 -4.16 11.50 -2.02
CA ALA A 59 -4.86 10.72 -3.04
C ALA A 59 -4.55 9.21 -2.95
N VAL A 60 -4.68 8.64 -1.75
CA VAL A 60 -4.39 7.23 -1.47
C VAL A 60 -5.56 6.37 -1.91
N ASP A 61 -5.29 5.35 -2.73
CA ASP A 61 -6.25 4.29 -3.02
C ASP A 61 -6.18 3.21 -1.93
N PRO A 62 -7.17 3.11 -1.04
CA PRO A 62 -7.15 2.16 0.07
C PRO A 62 -7.36 0.71 -0.38
N LEU A 63 -7.97 0.47 -1.56
CA LEU A 63 -8.20 -0.88 -2.07
C LEU A 63 -6.95 -1.42 -2.76
N ALA A 64 -6.21 -0.56 -3.46
CA ALA A 64 -4.93 -0.92 -4.10
C ALA A 64 -3.74 -0.93 -3.11
N SER A 65 -3.83 -0.20 -2.00
CA SER A 65 -2.80 -0.19 -0.95
C SER A 65 -2.83 -1.45 -0.09
N THR A 66 -1.66 -1.89 0.37
CA THR A 66 -1.47 -3.13 1.14
C THR A 66 -0.45 -2.96 2.27
N SER A 67 -0.55 -3.78 3.31
CA SER A 67 0.43 -3.83 4.40
C SER A 67 0.49 -5.22 5.00
N ALA A 68 1.69 -5.80 5.08
CA ALA A 68 1.95 -7.06 5.78
C ALA A 68 1.72 -6.94 7.30
N LEU A 69 1.73 -5.71 7.83
CA LEU A 69 1.46 -5.45 9.25
C LEU A 69 -0.03 -5.40 9.57
N LEU A 70 -0.91 -5.36 8.56
CA LEU A 70 -2.36 -5.45 8.77
C LEU A 70 -2.77 -6.90 9.05
N ASP A 71 -2.28 -7.42 10.18
CA ASP A 71 -2.55 -8.75 10.70
C ASP A 71 -3.11 -8.63 12.12
N PRO A 72 -4.18 -9.35 12.49
CA PRO A 72 -4.77 -9.27 13.83
C PRO A 72 -3.82 -9.64 14.97
N LEU A 73 -2.74 -10.39 14.72
CA LEU A 73 -1.68 -10.70 15.68
C LEU A 73 -0.72 -9.52 15.89
N VAL A 74 -0.64 -8.59 14.93
CA VAL A 74 0.24 -7.42 14.97
C VAL A 74 -0.53 -6.19 15.46
N VAL A 75 -1.66 -5.86 14.84
CA VAL A 75 -2.45 -4.65 15.16
C VAL A 75 -3.61 -4.89 16.12
N GLY A 76 -3.88 -6.14 16.48
CA GLY A 76 -5.03 -6.53 17.27
C GLY A 76 -6.30 -6.75 16.45
N VAL A 77 -7.21 -7.55 17.00
CA VAL A 77 -8.44 -7.98 16.32
C VAL A 77 -9.39 -6.83 16.02
N GLU A 78 -9.50 -5.86 16.92
CA GLU A 78 -10.42 -4.72 16.73
C GLU A 78 -9.98 -3.84 15.56
N HIS A 79 -8.70 -3.44 15.52
CA HIS A 79 -8.14 -2.66 14.43
C HIS A 79 -8.31 -3.39 13.10
N TYR A 80 -7.88 -4.65 13.03
CA TYR A 80 -8.00 -5.45 11.82
C TYR A 80 -9.45 -5.50 11.30
N ARG A 81 -10.43 -5.77 12.17
CA ARG A 81 -11.85 -5.82 11.78
C ARG A 81 -12.39 -4.49 11.29
N ILE A 82 -12.01 -3.38 11.93
CA ILE A 82 -12.45 -2.04 11.49
C ILE A 82 -11.87 -1.74 10.10
N ALA A 83 -10.59 -2.04 9.89
CA ALA A 83 -9.92 -1.83 8.60
C ALA A 83 -10.56 -2.67 7.48
N GLU A 84 -10.80 -3.96 7.71
CA GLU A 84 -11.46 -4.83 6.72
C GLU A 84 -12.87 -4.36 6.39
N ARG A 85 -13.68 -4.00 7.38
CA ARG A 85 -15.04 -3.47 7.15
C ARG A 85 -15.03 -2.17 6.34
N ALA A 86 -14.06 -1.29 6.59
CA ALA A 86 -13.90 -0.07 5.81
C ALA A 86 -13.55 -0.40 4.34
N ARG A 87 -12.62 -1.34 4.11
CA ARG A 87 -12.26 -1.81 2.76
C ARG A 87 -13.44 -2.46 2.04
N GLU A 88 -14.18 -3.36 2.70
CA GLU A 88 -15.39 -3.99 2.14
C GLU A 88 -16.44 -2.95 1.72
N THR A 89 -16.65 -1.94 2.56
CA THR A 89 -17.61 -0.86 2.27
C THR A 89 -17.19 -0.08 1.03
N LEU A 90 -15.90 0.24 0.90
CA LEU A 90 -15.35 0.96 -0.25
C LEU A 90 -15.37 0.11 -1.53
N ALA A 91 -15.09 -1.19 -1.42
CA ALA A 91 -15.18 -2.12 -2.55
C ALA A 91 -16.62 -2.18 -3.09
N ARG A 92 -17.59 -2.33 -2.20
CA ARG A 92 -19.02 -2.32 -2.57
C ARG A 92 -19.44 -0.98 -3.17
N PHE A 93 -18.95 0.14 -2.63
CA PHE A 93 -19.22 1.46 -3.20
C PHE A 93 -18.71 1.56 -4.65
N LYS A 94 -17.49 1.08 -4.91
CA LYS A 94 -16.91 1.08 -6.26
C LYS A 94 -17.69 0.19 -7.23
N GLU A 95 -18.06 -1.02 -6.82
CA GLU A 95 -18.91 -1.91 -7.64
C GLU A 95 -20.25 -1.27 -8.03
N LEU A 96 -20.83 -0.46 -7.15
CA LEU A 96 -22.09 0.24 -7.40
C LEU A 96 -21.91 1.49 -8.30
N GLN A 97 -20.73 2.10 -8.34
CA GLN A 97 -20.43 3.21 -9.26
C GLN A 97 -20.24 2.74 -10.70
N ASP A 98 -19.82 1.48 -10.90
CA ASP A 98 -19.59 0.88 -12.21
C ASP A 98 -20.88 0.41 -12.91
N ILE A 99 -22.04 0.54 -12.25
CA ILE A 99 -23.39 0.24 -12.79
C ILE A 99 -24.02 1.50 -13.38
#